data_AF-A0A951CE99-F1
#
_entry.id   AF-A0A951CE99-F1
#
_cell.length_a   1.000
_cell.length_b   1.000
_cell.length_c   1.000
_cell.angle_alpha   90.00
_cell.angle_beta   90.00
_cell.angle_gamma   90.00
#
_symmetry.space_group_name_H-M   'P 1'
#
loop_
_entity.id
_entity.type
_entity.pdbx_description
1 polymer ?
#
loop_
_entity_poly.entity_id
_entity_poly.type
_entity_poly.pdbx_seq_one_letter_code
_entity_poly.pdbx_strand_id
1 'polypeptide(L)'
;MIKDIILDWSGTVVDDLDAVFNTTNDVFREFGRAELSRAIFRAEFVLPLTRFYQRFLPEVPLEKIDAVYHRRFQVHREQVNLLPWVREFLEFCRQSGRELYVLSTMHADHFQVQMKNLGLKDYIRRTYVGVVDKEQEIKRVLDENHLYPAGTAFVGDMAHDITAAKKGGVLPIAVLTGFDTLEKLAGAGPAVIVSDLRDLQTLLEVPRQDEDEVFEILDQKVTAHIGVPDEERASAQTVAITIRFRIFERFADLGDDFARTVDYSAVASEISAFVAAGKYRLIETLVTQLADHLMVKFNLGYLEIELKKFVVPETGHVSVRTVRRI
;
A
#
# COMPACT_ATOMS: atom_id res chain seq x y z
N MET A 1 7.75 -4.34 -1.11
CA MET A 1 7.54 -3.08 -1.81
C MET A 1 6.07 -2.86 -1.74
N ILE A 2 5.67 -1.65 -1.38
CA ILE A 2 4.26 -1.30 -1.33
C ILE A 2 3.73 -1.31 -2.76
N LYS A 3 2.76 -2.20 -3.02
CA LYS A 3 2.07 -2.35 -4.30
C LYS A 3 0.74 -1.59 -4.31
N ASP A 4 0.12 -1.50 -3.15
CA ASP A 4 -1.22 -0.93 -2.98
C ASP A 4 -1.16 0.23 -2.00
N ILE A 5 -1.76 1.36 -2.35
CA ILE A 5 -1.80 2.53 -1.50
C ILE A 5 -3.24 2.98 -1.33
N ILE A 6 -3.71 2.91 -0.09
CA ILE A 6 -4.95 3.52 0.36
C ILE A 6 -4.62 4.96 0.74
N LEU A 7 -5.33 5.92 0.18
CA LEU A 7 -5.19 7.35 0.48
C LEU A 7 -6.43 7.81 1.24
N ASP A 8 -6.25 8.56 2.32
CA ASP A 8 -7.32 9.46 2.75
C ASP A 8 -7.51 10.59 1.73
N TRP A 9 -8.61 11.31 1.83
CA TRP A 9 -8.97 12.36 0.90
C TRP A 9 -8.61 13.75 1.43
N SER A 10 -9.36 14.23 2.43
CA SER A 10 -9.12 15.51 3.11
C SER A 10 -7.74 15.52 3.75
N GLY A 11 -7.00 16.62 3.61
CA GLY A 11 -5.66 16.77 4.20
C GLY A 11 -4.55 15.88 3.60
N THR A 12 -4.88 14.95 2.70
CA THR A 12 -3.93 14.00 2.08
C THR A 12 -3.88 14.14 0.55
N VAL A 13 -5.03 14.17 -0.12
CA VAL A 13 -5.16 14.39 -1.57
C VAL A 13 -5.62 15.81 -1.88
N VAL A 14 -6.50 16.37 -1.04
CA VAL A 14 -7.05 17.72 -1.22
C VAL A 14 -6.77 18.59 -0.01
N ASP A 15 -6.55 19.88 -0.27
CA ASP A 15 -6.52 20.91 0.76
C ASP A 15 -7.94 21.46 0.91
N ASP A 16 -8.64 20.98 1.94
CA ASP A 16 -9.99 21.41 2.29
C ASP A 16 -10.08 22.00 3.70
N LEU A 17 -8.94 22.22 4.37
CA LEU A 17 -8.91 22.68 5.77
C LEU A 17 -9.67 24.01 5.94
N ASP A 18 -9.43 24.97 5.04
CA ASP A 18 -10.10 26.27 5.11
C ASP A 18 -11.59 26.16 4.76
N ALA A 19 -11.95 25.30 3.81
CA ALA A 19 -13.36 25.05 3.48
C ALA A 19 -14.11 24.44 4.68
N VAL A 20 -13.51 23.45 5.35
CA VAL A 20 -14.07 22.81 6.55
C VAL A 20 -14.15 23.80 7.71
N PHE A 21 -13.10 24.60 7.94
CA PHE A 21 -13.07 25.61 9.00
C PHE A 21 -14.15 26.69 8.79
N ASN A 22 -14.25 27.26 7.59
CA ASN A 22 -15.25 28.26 7.26
C ASN A 22 -16.68 27.70 7.37
N THR A 23 -16.90 26.49 6.86
CA THR A 23 -18.20 25.79 6.99
C THR A 23 -18.56 25.55 8.45
N THR A 24 -17.58 25.19 9.29
CA THR A 24 -17.80 24.99 10.73
C THR A 24 -18.24 26.28 11.41
N ASN A 25 -17.61 27.41 11.10
CA ASN A 25 -18.01 28.70 11.65
C ASN A 25 -19.39 29.17 11.12
N ASP A 26 -19.73 28.84 9.88
CA ASP A 26 -21.07 29.07 9.33
C ASP A 26 -22.15 28.28 10.09
N VAL A 27 -21.88 27.02 10.43
CA VAL A 27 -22.77 26.20 11.27
C VAL A 27 -22.93 26.84 12.66
N PHE A 28 -21.84 27.26 13.30
CA PHE A 28 -21.88 27.88 14.62
C PHE A 28 -22.70 29.16 14.61
N ARG A 29 -22.50 30.02 13.61
CA ARG A 29 -23.26 31.27 13.44
C ARG A 29 -24.75 31.00 13.27
N GLU A 30 -25.10 29.97 12.52
CA GLU A 30 -26.49 29.59 12.27
C GLU A 30 -27.21 29.09 13.52
N PHE A 31 -26.50 28.41 14.43
CA PHE A 31 -27.01 27.98 15.72
C PHE A 31 -26.75 28.99 16.86
N GLY A 32 -26.36 30.22 16.54
CA GLY A 32 -26.21 31.31 17.51
C GLY A 32 -25.03 31.15 18.48
N ARG A 33 -23.99 30.39 18.08
CA ARG A 33 -22.71 30.26 18.81
C ARG A 33 -21.65 31.21 18.25
N ALA A 34 -20.72 31.58 19.12
CA ALA A 34 -19.55 32.35 18.73
C ALA A 34 -18.63 31.51 17.83
N GLU A 35 -18.03 32.15 16.82
CA GLU A 35 -17.10 31.50 15.90
C GLU A 35 -15.84 31.02 16.63
N LEU A 36 -15.30 29.90 16.16
CA LEU A 36 -14.02 29.39 16.63
C LEU A 36 -12.87 30.11 15.95
N SER A 37 -11.83 30.40 16.72
CA SER A 37 -10.53 30.75 16.13
C SER A 37 -9.90 29.52 15.48
N ARG A 38 -9.04 29.74 14.49
CA ARG A 38 -8.33 28.65 13.80
C ARG A 38 -7.49 27.80 14.75
N ALA A 39 -6.90 28.43 15.77
CA ALA A 39 -6.12 27.73 16.80
C ALA A 39 -7.00 26.78 17.63
N ILE A 40 -8.18 27.23 18.06
CA ILE A 40 -9.13 26.38 18.80
C ILE A 40 -9.63 25.27 17.88
N PHE A 41 -10.02 25.59 16.65
CA PHE A 41 -10.46 24.57 15.69
C PHE A 41 -9.41 23.46 15.52
N ARG A 42 -8.14 23.78 15.25
CA ARG A 42 -7.08 22.77 15.08
C ARG A 42 -6.80 21.95 16.35
N ALA A 43 -6.85 22.58 17.52
CA ALA A 43 -6.65 21.87 18.78
C ALA A 43 -7.77 20.85 19.03
N GLU A 44 -9.00 21.27 18.73
CA GLU A 44 -10.23 20.60 19.14
C GLU A 44 -10.87 19.72 18.07
N PHE A 45 -10.47 19.85 16.81
CA PHE A 45 -11.00 19.06 15.70
C PHE A 45 -10.74 17.57 15.91
N VAL A 46 -11.77 16.76 15.66
CA VAL A 46 -11.72 15.31 15.82
C VAL A 46 -12.72 14.66 14.86
N LEU A 47 -12.36 13.47 14.38
CA LEU A 47 -13.27 12.62 13.62
C LEU A 47 -13.87 11.50 14.48
N PRO A 48 -15.12 11.07 14.20
CA PRO A 48 -16.04 11.67 13.23
C PRO A 48 -16.52 13.07 13.66
N LEU A 49 -16.85 13.92 12.69
CA LEU A 49 -17.23 15.32 12.89
C LEU A 49 -18.45 15.50 13.83
N THR A 50 -19.29 14.46 13.95
CA THR A 50 -20.40 14.42 14.91
C THR A 50 -19.94 14.58 16.35
N ARG A 51 -18.81 13.98 16.75
CA ARG A 51 -18.24 14.13 18.11
C ARG A 51 -17.77 15.55 18.37
N PHE A 52 -17.18 16.18 17.34
CA PHE A 52 -16.77 17.57 17.42
C PHE A 52 -17.97 18.47 17.70
N TYR A 53 -19.04 18.38 16.89
CA TYR A 53 -20.23 19.20 17.08
C TYR A 53 -21.00 18.89 18.36
N GLN A 54 -21.12 17.64 18.79
CA GLN A 54 -21.77 17.28 20.05
C GLN A 54 -21.18 18.01 21.27
N ARG A 55 -19.88 18.31 21.24
CA ARG A 55 -19.23 19.03 22.34
C ARG A 55 -19.54 20.53 22.34
N PHE A 56 -19.68 21.15 21.17
CA PHE A 56 -19.90 22.60 21.04
C PHE A 56 -21.38 23.00 20.88
N LEU A 57 -22.21 22.08 20.38
CA LEU A 57 -23.64 22.21 20.12
C LEU A 57 -24.42 21.01 20.70
N PRO A 58 -24.25 20.65 21.99
CA PRO A 58 -24.90 19.47 22.57
C PRO A 58 -26.43 19.50 22.52
N GLU A 59 -27.02 20.70 22.48
CA GLU A 59 -28.46 20.90 22.39
C GLU A 59 -29.05 20.74 20.98
N VAL A 60 -28.22 20.71 19.93
CA VAL A 60 -28.68 20.66 18.55
C VAL A 60 -28.64 19.21 18.05
N PRO A 61 -29.77 18.66 17.54
CA PRO A 61 -29.78 17.34 16.91
C PRO A 61 -28.79 17.23 15.76
N LEU A 62 -28.04 16.13 15.70
CA LEU A 62 -26.98 15.92 14.70
C LEU A 62 -27.52 16.04 13.27
N GLU A 63 -28.73 15.57 13.01
CA GLU A 63 -29.35 15.61 11.67
C GLU A 63 -29.55 17.06 11.19
N LYS A 64 -29.81 17.99 12.10
CA LYS A 64 -29.90 19.42 11.78
C LYS A 64 -28.52 20.01 11.49
N ILE A 65 -27.51 19.61 12.26
CA ILE A 65 -26.13 20.05 12.06
C ILE A 65 -25.63 19.59 10.70
N ASP A 66 -25.81 18.31 10.37
CA ASP A 66 -25.40 17.72 9.10
C ASP A 66 -26.10 18.44 7.92
N ALA A 67 -27.42 18.68 8.01
CA ALA A 67 -28.16 19.39 6.97
C ALA A 67 -27.60 20.81 6.72
N VAL A 68 -27.29 21.56 7.78
CA VAL A 68 -26.70 22.90 7.66
C VAL A 68 -25.28 22.79 7.10
N TYR A 69 -24.46 21.88 7.61
CA TYR A 69 -23.09 21.67 7.16
C TYR A 69 -23.05 21.36 5.66
N HIS A 70 -23.86 20.41 5.18
CA HIS A 70 -23.92 20.06 3.76
C HIS A 70 -24.28 21.25 2.88
N ARG A 71 -25.27 22.05 3.29
CA ARG A 71 -25.67 23.24 2.54
C ARG A 71 -24.57 24.30 2.52
N ARG A 72 -23.89 24.53 3.65
CA ARG A 72 -22.84 25.55 3.78
C ARG A 72 -21.55 25.14 3.08
N PHE A 73 -21.17 23.86 3.15
CA PHE A 73 -19.98 23.34 2.48
C PHE A 73 -20.03 23.54 0.96
N GLN A 74 -21.22 23.46 0.35
CA GLN A 74 -21.39 23.74 -1.07
C GLN A 74 -20.95 25.15 -1.49
N VAL A 75 -21.00 26.13 -0.57
CA VAL A 75 -20.53 27.50 -0.81
C VAL A 75 -19.00 27.57 -0.80
N HIS A 76 -18.35 26.79 0.06
CA HIS A 76 -16.90 26.79 0.23
C HIS A 76 -16.16 25.78 -0.66
N ARG A 77 -16.89 24.91 -1.38
CA ARG A 77 -16.29 23.81 -2.17
C ARG A 77 -15.28 24.26 -3.22
N GLU A 78 -15.40 25.48 -3.75
CA GLU A 78 -14.48 26.03 -4.77
C GLU A 78 -13.10 26.37 -4.20
N GLN A 79 -12.97 26.43 -2.86
CA GLN A 79 -11.70 26.63 -2.18
C GLN A 79 -10.86 25.34 -2.16
N VAL A 80 -11.46 24.18 -2.47
CA VAL A 80 -10.80 22.89 -2.38
C VAL A 80 -9.98 22.63 -3.64
N ASN A 81 -8.66 22.53 -3.44
CA ASN A 81 -7.69 22.25 -4.49
C ASN A 81 -6.92 20.98 -4.19
N LEU A 82 -6.19 20.45 -5.18
CA LEU A 82 -5.22 19.39 -4.90
C LEU A 82 -4.11 19.95 -4.02
N LEU A 83 -3.66 19.13 -3.07
CA LEU A 83 -2.41 19.39 -2.38
C LEU A 83 -1.24 19.36 -3.40
N PRO A 84 -0.15 20.08 -3.13
CA PRO A 84 1.06 20.00 -3.95
C PRO A 84 1.52 18.56 -4.16
N TRP A 85 2.08 18.27 -5.34
CA TRP A 85 2.68 16.97 -5.72
C TRP A 85 1.72 15.78 -5.83
N VAL A 86 0.43 15.95 -5.54
CA VAL A 86 -0.55 14.87 -5.65
C VAL A 86 -0.59 14.32 -7.06
N ARG A 87 -0.67 15.18 -8.09
CA ARG A 87 -0.80 14.71 -9.48
C ARG A 87 0.43 13.93 -9.94
N GLU A 88 1.61 14.41 -9.55
CA GLU A 88 2.90 13.78 -9.79
C GLU A 88 2.98 12.41 -9.09
N PHE A 89 2.55 12.34 -7.83
CA PHE A 89 2.50 11.10 -7.06
C PHE A 89 1.54 10.07 -7.68
N LEU A 90 0.34 10.49 -8.11
CA LEU A 90 -0.64 9.63 -8.76
C LEU A 90 -0.09 9.08 -10.08
N GLU A 91 0.60 9.93 -10.86
CA GLU A 91 1.24 9.53 -12.11
C GLU A 91 2.40 8.55 -11.86
N PHE A 92 3.23 8.81 -10.86
CA PHE A 92 4.29 7.90 -10.42
C PHE A 92 3.73 6.53 -10.04
N CYS A 93 2.66 6.47 -9.25
CA CYS A 93 2.04 5.21 -8.85
C CYS A 93 1.55 4.43 -10.08
N ARG A 94 0.90 5.12 -11.02
CA ARG A 94 0.47 4.52 -12.29
C ARG A 94 1.64 3.95 -13.10
N GLN A 95 2.72 4.72 -13.25
CA GLN A 95 3.91 4.31 -14.02
C GLN A 95 4.67 3.16 -13.37
N SER A 96 4.66 3.10 -12.03
CA SER A 96 5.30 2.04 -11.25
C SER A 96 4.41 0.81 -11.03
N GLY A 97 3.20 0.80 -11.58
CA GLY A 97 2.25 -0.31 -11.46
C GLY A 97 1.62 -0.46 -10.08
N ARG A 98 1.64 0.60 -9.26
CA ARG A 98 0.99 0.64 -7.95
C ARG A 98 -0.48 0.99 -8.09
N GLU A 99 -1.34 0.25 -7.40
CA GLU A 99 -2.76 0.49 -7.41
C GLU A 99 -3.17 1.44 -6.28
N LEU A 100 -4.03 2.40 -6.61
CA LEU A 100 -4.48 3.42 -5.68
C LEU A 100 -5.94 3.25 -5.32
N TYR A 101 -6.21 3.35 -4.02
CA TYR A 101 -7.52 3.27 -3.42
C TYR A 101 -7.77 4.53 -2.60
N VAL A 102 -9.02 4.95 -2.49
CA VAL A 102 -9.41 6.03 -1.56
C VAL A 102 -10.26 5.46 -0.44
N LEU A 103 -9.93 5.80 0.80
CA LEU A 103 -10.73 5.51 1.98
C LEU A 103 -10.95 6.78 2.80
N SER A 104 -12.17 7.31 2.76
CA SER A 104 -12.49 8.57 3.43
C SER A 104 -13.82 8.53 4.17
N THR A 105 -13.89 9.28 5.28
CA THR A 105 -15.13 9.55 6.01
C THR A 105 -15.97 10.64 5.33
N MET A 106 -15.44 11.27 4.27
CA MET A 106 -16.13 12.32 3.53
C MET A 106 -17.46 11.83 2.94
N HIS A 107 -18.49 12.66 3.01
CA HIS A 107 -19.79 12.34 2.40
C HIS A 107 -19.68 12.15 0.89
N ALA A 108 -20.35 11.11 0.37
CA ALA A 108 -20.23 10.67 -1.01
C ALA A 108 -20.52 11.79 -2.03
N ASP A 109 -21.55 12.61 -1.83
CA ASP A 109 -21.90 13.68 -2.77
C ASP A 109 -20.78 14.72 -2.94
N HIS A 110 -20.17 15.16 -1.83
CA HIS A 110 -19.08 16.14 -1.89
C HIS A 110 -17.85 15.53 -2.55
N PHE A 111 -17.54 14.28 -2.20
CA PHE A 111 -16.46 13.53 -2.81
C PHE A 111 -16.63 13.37 -4.32
N GLN A 112 -17.81 12.97 -4.80
CA GLN A 112 -18.06 12.77 -6.23
C GLN A 112 -17.90 14.07 -7.02
N VAL A 113 -18.34 15.19 -6.46
CA VAL A 113 -18.15 16.51 -7.09
C VAL A 113 -16.66 16.86 -7.16
N GLN A 114 -15.90 16.68 -6.08
CA GLN A 114 -14.46 16.97 -6.05
C GLN A 114 -13.68 16.04 -6.99
N MET A 115 -13.91 14.73 -6.91
CA MET A 115 -13.29 13.72 -7.78
C MET A 115 -13.47 14.06 -9.26
N LYS A 116 -14.68 14.49 -9.65
CA LYS A 116 -14.99 14.91 -11.01
C LYS A 116 -14.26 16.20 -11.40
N ASN A 117 -14.34 17.23 -10.55
CA ASN A 117 -13.76 18.54 -10.85
C ASN A 117 -12.22 18.51 -10.92
N LEU A 118 -11.59 17.67 -10.11
CA LEU A 118 -10.14 17.53 -10.04
C LEU A 118 -9.58 16.54 -11.08
N GLY A 119 -10.47 15.80 -11.76
CA GLY A 119 -10.12 14.87 -12.84
C GLY A 119 -9.26 13.71 -12.38
N LEU A 120 -9.54 13.13 -11.21
CA LEU A 120 -8.71 12.09 -10.60
C LEU A 120 -9.23 10.65 -10.82
N LYS A 121 -10.40 10.50 -11.45
CA LYS A 121 -11.08 9.21 -11.58
C LYS A 121 -10.21 8.12 -12.21
N ASP A 122 -9.39 8.48 -13.20
CA ASP A 122 -8.59 7.51 -13.95
C ASP A 122 -7.34 7.02 -13.19
N TYR A 123 -6.99 7.67 -12.07
CA TYR A 123 -5.88 7.27 -11.21
C TYR A 123 -6.30 6.32 -10.08
N ILE A 124 -7.58 6.37 -9.69
CA ILE A 124 -8.07 5.65 -8.50
C ILE A 124 -8.83 4.41 -8.95
N ARG A 125 -8.34 3.24 -8.53
CA ARG A 125 -8.95 1.95 -8.85
C ARG A 125 -10.32 1.79 -8.19
N ARG A 126 -10.43 2.16 -6.91
CA ARG A 126 -11.69 2.06 -6.17
C ARG A 126 -11.75 3.04 -5.00
N THR A 127 -12.96 3.48 -4.69
CA THR A 127 -13.24 4.49 -3.66
C THR A 127 -14.19 3.96 -2.61
N TYR A 128 -13.87 4.16 -1.34
CA TYR A 128 -14.67 3.81 -0.16
C TYR A 128 -14.91 5.10 0.63
N VAL A 129 -16.12 5.65 0.51
CA VAL A 129 -16.48 6.99 1.03
C VAL A 129 -17.76 6.94 1.85
N GLY A 130 -18.00 7.95 2.68
CA GLY A 130 -19.08 7.93 3.67
C GLY A 130 -18.84 6.89 4.78
N VAL A 131 -17.57 6.54 5.01
CA VAL A 131 -17.18 5.52 5.97
C VAL A 131 -17.26 6.07 7.39
N VAL A 132 -17.88 5.33 8.30
CA VAL A 132 -17.92 5.67 9.73
C VAL A 132 -16.76 5.01 10.49
N ASP A 133 -16.44 3.76 10.16
CA ASP A 133 -15.38 2.99 10.79
C ASP A 133 -14.32 2.57 9.75
N LYS A 134 -13.23 3.34 9.68
CA LYS A 134 -12.11 3.05 8.77
C LYS A 134 -11.42 1.72 9.12
N GLU A 135 -11.47 1.26 10.36
CA GLU A 135 -10.79 0.03 10.79
C GLU A 135 -11.41 -1.20 10.11
N GLN A 136 -12.74 -1.26 10.09
CA GLN A 136 -13.48 -2.32 9.41
C GLN A 136 -13.38 -2.20 7.90
N GLU A 137 -13.44 -0.98 7.37
CA GLU A 137 -13.40 -0.76 5.92
C GLU A 137 -12.02 -1.06 5.33
N ILE A 138 -10.89 -0.89 6.05
CA ILE A 138 -9.58 -1.34 5.55
C ILE A 138 -9.59 -2.85 5.30
N LYS A 139 -10.13 -3.65 6.22
CA LYS A 139 -10.22 -5.11 6.04
C LYS A 139 -11.07 -5.45 4.82
N ARG A 140 -12.18 -4.75 4.64
CA ARG A 140 -13.03 -4.90 3.46
C ARG A 140 -12.32 -4.51 2.16
N VAL A 141 -11.54 -3.43 2.15
CA VAL A 141 -10.70 -3.02 1.01
C VAL A 141 -9.70 -4.13 0.67
N LEU A 142 -9.05 -4.72 1.66
CA LEU A 142 -8.10 -5.81 1.45
C LEU A 142 -8.81 -7.04 0.87
N ASP A 143 -9.92 -7.45 1.46
CA ASP A 143 -10.67 -8.65 1.06
C ASP A 143 -11.29 -8.52 -0.33
N GLU A 144 -12.00 -7.41 -0.61
CA GLU A 144 -12.72 -7.22 -1.87
C GLU A 144 -11.79 -7.05 -3.08
N ASN A 145 -10.55 -6.59 -2.86
CA ASN A 145 -9.59 -6.37 -3.95
C ASN A 145 -8.43 -7.38 -3.93
N HIS A 146 -8.49 -8.37 -3.02
CA HIS A 146 -7.46 -9.40 -2.85
C HIS A 146 -6.06 -8.84 -2.59
N LEU A 147 -5.99 -7.79 -1.78
CA LEU A 147 -4.74 -7.10 -1.47
C LEU A 147 -3.97 -7.83 -0.39
N TYR A 148 -2.64 -7.77 -0.48
CA TYR A 148 -1.78 -8.34 0.55
C TYR A 148 -1.47 -7.27 1.60
N PRO A 149 -1.82 -7.48 2.89
CA PRO A 149 -1.69 -6.44 3.92
C PRO A 149 -0.27 -5.88 4.06
N ALA A 150 0.76 -6.75 4.05
CA ALA A 150 2.16 -6.31 4.16
C ALA A 150 2.70 -5.64 2.87
N GLY A 151 1.96 -5.72 1.77
CA GLY A 151 2.21 -4.96 0.54
C GLY A 151 1.36 -3.70 0.39
N THR A 152 0.54 -3.37 1.40
CA THR A 152 -0.43 -2.26 1.36
C THR A 152 -0.06 -1.20 2.39
N ALA A 153 -0.12 0.07 1.99
CA ALA A 153 0.01 1.21 2.90
C ALA A 153 -1.29 1.99 2.99
N PHE A 154 -1.58 2.57 4.16
CA PHE A 154 -2.61 3.60 4.30
C PHE A 154 -1.95 4.92 4.71
N VAL A 155 -2.16 5.94 3.87
CA VAL A 155 -1.61 7.28 4.00
C VAL A 155 -2.72 8.23 4.44
N GLY A 156 -2.52 8.94 5.54
CA GLY A 156 -3.47 9.92 6.08
C GLY A 156 -2.79 11.01 6.90
N ASP A 157 -3.51 12.10 7.15
CA ASP A 157 -3.01 13.29 7.86
C ASP A 157 -3.49 13.37 9.31
N MET A 158 -4.34 12.44 9.77
CA MET A 158 -4.84 12.40 11.14
C MET A 158 -4.38 11.15 11.91
N ALA A 159 -4.24 11.30 13.23
CA ALA A 159 -3.93 10.20 14.15
C ALA A 159 -4.94 9.04 14.06
N HIS A 160 -6.18 9.35 13.66
CA HIS A 160 -7.22 8.37 13.40
C HIS A 160 -6.85 7.41 12.25
N ASP A 161 -6.27 7.93 11.17
CA ASP A 161 -5.87 7.11 10.01
C ASP A 161 -4.72 6.17 10.38
N ILE A 162 -3.77 6.67 11.16
CA ILE A 162 -2.64 5.88 11.68
C ILE A 162 -3.13 4.73 12.56
N THR A 163 -4.10 5.02 13.43
CA THR A 163 -4.71 4.00 14.30
C THR A 163 -5.49 2.98 13.46
N ALA A 164 -6.24 3.44 12.46
CA ALA A 164 -7.02 2.59 11.58
C ALA A 164 -6.13 1.67 10.73
N ALA A 165 -5.06 2.21 10.13
CA ALA A 165 -4.06 1.48 9.38
C ALA A 165 -3.45 0.32 10.19
N LYS A 166 -3.01 0.60 11.42
CA LYS A 166 -2.45 -0.41 12.34
C LYS A 166 -3.43 -1.53 12.63
N LYS A 167 -4.67 -1.19 12.99
CA LYS A 167 -5.70 -2.19 13.32
C LYS A 167 -6.22 -2.93 12.09
N GLY A 168 -6.14 -2.30 10.91
CA GLY A 168 -6.39 -2.91 9.61
C GLY A 168 -5.26 -3.81 9.13
N GLY A 169 -4.08 -3.78 9.78
CA GLY A 169 -2.94 -4.62 9.44
C GLY A 169 -2.13 -4.15 8.24
N VAL A 170 -2.25 -2.87 7.86
CA VAL A 170 -1.52 -2.25 6.73
C VAL A 170 -0.49 -1.25 7.25
N LEU A 171 0.50 -0.89 6.42
CA LEU A 171 1.56 0.04 6.80
C LEU A 171 0.99 1.45 7.06
N PRO A 172 1.08 1.99 8.30
CA PRO A 172 0.58 3.32 8.62
C PRO A 172 1.58 4.40 8.20
N ILE A 173 1.20 5.28 7.29
CA ILE A 173 2.04 6.42 6.84
C ILE A 173 1.31 7.73 7.14
N ALA A 174 1.99 8.64 7.83
CA ALA A 174 1.47 9.97 8.13
C ALA A 174 2.01 11.02 7.14
N VAL A 175 1.15 11.93 6.68
CA VAL A 175 1.54 13.14 5.94
C VAL A 175 1.29 14.39 6.79
N LEU A 176 2.12 15.43 6.64
CA LEU A 176 2.02 16.68 7.41
C LEU A 176 1.21 17.77 6.69
N THR A 177 0.40 17.40 5.71
CA THR A 177 -0.34 18.31 4.83
C THR A 177 -1.71 18.74 5.37
N GLY A 178 -2.19 18.18 6.48
CA GLY A 178 -3.58 18.32 6.90
C GLY A 178 -3.85 18.84 8.32
N PHE A 179 -4.78 18.18 9.00
CA PHE A 179 -5.48 18.66 10.19
C PHE A 179 -4.66 18.47 11.47
N ASP A 180 -4.11 17.29 11.70
CA ASP A 180 -3.35 17.01 12.92
C ASP A 180 -1.93 17.59 12.86
N THR A 181 -1.36 17.83 14.04
CA THR A 181 0.01 18.30 14.16
C THR A 181 0.99 17.13 14.16
N LEU A 182 2.27 17.43 13.92
CA LEU A 182 3.35 16.44 14.00
C LEU A 182 3.34 15.70 15.35
N GLU A 183 3.09 16.40 16.46
CA GLU A 183 3.07 15.78 17.79
C GLU A 183 1.92 14.77 17.95
N LYS A 184 0.72 15.11 17.45
CA LYS A 184 -0.44 14.19 17.48
C LYS A 184 -0.18 12.97 16.61
N LEU A 185 0.34 13.17 15.39
CA LEU A 185 0.68 12.09 14.46
C LEU A 185 1.79 11.19 15.03
N ALA A 186 2.88 11.77 15.54
CA ALA A 186 3.95 11.02 16.17
C ALA A 186 3.44 10.20 17.37
N GLY A 187 2.54 10.76 18.18
CA GLY A 187 1.90 10.06 19.30
C GLY A 187 1.05 8.85 18.88
N ALA A 188 0.49 8.85 17.67
CA ALA A 188 -0.23 7.70 17.11
C ALA A 188 0.72 6.59 16.62
N GLY A 189 2.02 6.88 16.48
CA GLY A 189 3.09 5.95 16.14
C GLY A 189 3.06 5.39 14.72
N PRO A 190 2.99 6.21 13.66
CA PRO A 190 3.08 5.74 12.28
C PRO A 190 4.42 5.04 12.02
N ALA A 191 4.48 4.23 10.96
CA ALA A 191 5.73 3.61 10.54
C ALA A 191 6.67 4.66 9.93
N VAL A 192 6.10 5.62 9.22
CA VAL A 192 6.82 6.74 8.59
C VAL A 192 5.98 8.01 8.68
N ILE A 193 6.63 9.15 8.91
CA ILE A 193 6.06 10.49 8.75
C ILE A 193 6.79 11.16 7.60
N VAL A 194 6.03 11.69 6.64
CA VAL A 194 6.55 12.45 5.50
C VAL A 194 5.93 13.85 5.48
N SER A 195 6.64 14.82 4.89
CA SER A 195 6.12 16.19 4.80
C SER A 195 4.91 16.27 3.87
N ASP A 196 4.99 15.56 2.72
CA ASP A 196 3.98 15.50 1.69
C ASP A 196 4.11 14.20 0.85
N LEU A 197 3.32 14.08 -0.22
CA LEU A 197 3.38 12.91 -1.11
C LEU A 197 4.63 12.84 -1.99
N ARG A 198 5.40 13.93 -2.16
CA ARG A 198 6.69 13.89 -2.87
C ARG A 198 7.76 13.22 -2.02
N ASP A 199 7.77 13.49 -0.72
CA ASP A 199 8.65 12.77 0.20
C ASP A 199 8.30 11.27 0.22
N LEU A 200 7.01 10.93 0.23
CA LEU A 200 6.57 9.53 0.09
C LEU A 200 6.99 8.94 -1.25
N GLN A 201 6.80 9.66 -2.35
CA GLN A 201 7.28 9.26 -3.67
C GLN A 201 8.76 8.92 -3.62
N THR A 202 9.58 9.80 -3.05
CA THR A 202 11.03 9.61 -2.95
C THR A 202 11.36 8.33 -2.18
N LEU A 203 10.70 8.08 -1.05
CA LEU A 203 10.88 6.84 -0.27
C LEU A 203 10.48 5.57 -1.05
N LEU A 204 9.45 5.66 -1.90
CA LEU A 204 9.00 4.56 -2.75
C LEU A 204 9.80 4.41 -4.05
N GLU A 205 10.43 5.50 -4.51
CA GLU A 205 11.29 5.59 -5.68
C GLU A 205 12.66 5.04 -5.40
N VAL A 206 13.23 5.31 -4.21
CA VAL A 206 14.54 4.79 -3.79
C VAL A 206 14.48 3.28 -3.98
N PRO A 207 15.09 2.75 -5.06
CA PRO A 207 15.29 1.32 -5.16
C PRO A 207 16.20 1.03 -3.96
N ARG A 208 15.92 -0.03 -3.21
CA ARG A 208 16.88 -0.49 -2.20
C ARG A 208 18.27 -0.50 -2.82
N GLN A 209 19.11 0.44 -2.40
CA GLN A 209 20.51 0.56 -2.83
C GLN A 209 21.37 -0.57 -2.24
N ASP A 210 20.78 -1.43 -1.42
CA ASP A 210 21.38 -2.69 -1.01
C ASP A 210 21.30 -3.70 -2.18
N GLU A 211 22.19 -3.57 -3.16
CA GLU A 211 22.57 -4.69 -4.03
C GLU A 211 23.32 -5.77 -3.23
N ASP A 212 23.81 -5.44 -2.03
CA ASP A 212 24.67 -6.29 -1.20
C ASP A 212 23.92 -7.23 -0.22
N GLU A 213 22.64 -6.96 0.11
CA GLU A 213 21.86 -7.80 1.03
C GLU A 213 21.02 -8.83 0.24
N VAL A 214 21.62 -9.97 -0.07
CA VAL A 214 20.99 -11.05 -0.84
C VAL A 214 21.21 -12.41 -0.21
N PHE A 215 20.18 -13.25 -0.23
CA PHE A 215 20.32 -14.67 0.05
C PHE A 215 20.64 -15.41 -1.25
N GLU A 216 21.65 -16.28 -1.21
CA GLU A 216 22.00 -17.12 -2.34
C GLU A 216 21.87 -18.60 -1.99
N ILE A 217 21.18 -19.34 -2.85
CA ILE A 217 21.23 -20.81 -2.88
C ILE A 217 21.83 -21.17 -4.22
N LEU A 218 23.05 -21.70 -4.20
CA LEU A 218 23.84 -21.93 -5.41
C LEU A 218 23.78 -23.39 -5.84
N ASP A 219 23.51 -23.61 -7.13
CA ASP A 219 23.56 -24.89 -7.82
C ASP A 219 22.90 -26.06 -7.07
N GLN A 220 21.73 -25.77 -6.48
CA GLN A 220 20.91 -26.80 -5.83
C GLN A 220 20.50 -27.84 -6.87
N LYS A 221 20.99 -29.07 -6.69
CA LYS A 221 20.66 -30.19 -7.57
C LYS A 221 19.26 -30.70 -7.22
N VAL A 222 18.39 -30.71 -8.21
CA VAL A 222 17.02 -31.21 -8.08
C VAL A 222 16.69 -32.17 -9.21
N THR A 223 15.80 -33.11 -8.90
CA THR A 223 15.31 -34.11 -9.85
C THR A 223 14.11 -33.55 -10.60
N ALA A 224 14.22 -33.49 -11.94
CA ALA A 224 13.20 -32.94 -12.82
C ALA A 224 12.82 -33.92 -13.93
N HIS A 225 11.56 -33.87 -14.35
CA HIS A 225 11.04 -34.55 -15.54
C HIS A 225 10.84 -33.52 -16.66
N ILE A 226 11.91 -33.26 -17.43
CA ILE A 226 11.96 -32.11 -18.34
C ILE A 226 12.59 -32.40 -19.70
N GLY A 227 11.88 -32.05 -20.78
CA GLY A 227 12.33 -32.33 -22.15
C GLY A 227 11.21 -32.22 -23.18
N VAL A 228 11.56 -32.00 -24.45
CA VAL A 228 10.56 -31.87 -25.53
C VAL A 228 10.01 -33.24 -25.96
N PRO A 229 10.84 -34.28 -26.17
CA PRO A 229 10.37 -35.64 -26.40
C PRO A 229 9.76 -36.26 -25.12
N ASP A 230 8.79 -37.14 -25.31
CA ASP A 230 8.10 -37.82 -24.21
C ASP A 230 9.04 -38.75 -23.44
N GLU A 231 9.94 -39.43 -24.15
CA GLU A 231 10.99 -40.29 -23.58
C GLU A 231 11.94 -39.53 -22.66
N GLU A 232 12.28 -38.29 -23.05
CA GLU A 232 13.14 -37.41 -22.27
C GLU A 232 12.50 -37.01 -20.93
N ARG A 233 11.17 -36.81 -20.92
CA ARG A 233 10.40 -36.52 -19.68
C ARG A 233 10.07 -37.76 -18.86
N ALA A 234 10.03 -38.94 -19.47
CA ALA A 234 9.79 -40.19 -18.75
C ALA A 234 10.93 -40.51 -17.78
N SER A 235 12.16 -40.17 -18.17
CA SER A 235 13.35 -40.34 -17.33
C SER A 235 13.59 -39.13 -16.43
N ALA A 236 13.88 -39.38 -15.16
CA ALA A 236 14.28 -38.34 -14.22
C ALA A 236 15.68 -37.83 -14.57
N GLN A 237 15.87 -36.51 -14.55
CA GLN A 237 17.14 -35.86 -14.85
C GLN A 237 17.53 -34.90 -13.73
N THR A 238 18.83 -34.69 -13.55
CA THR A 238 19.33 -33.69 -12.60
C THR A 238 19.48 -32.35 -13.31
N VAL A 239 18.84 -31.32 -12.76
CA VAL A 239 19.10 -29.91 -13.10
C VAL A 239 19.66 -29.22 -11.87
N ALA A 240 20.42 -28.13 -12.08
CA ALA A 240 20.91 -27.30 -10.99
C ALA A 240 20.20 -25.96 -11.01
N ILE A 241 19.70 -25.53 -9.85
CA ILE A 241 18.98 -24.27 -9.69
C ILE A 241 19.79 -23.38 -8.77
N THR A 242 20.14 -22.19 -9.27
CA THR A 242 20.69 -21.10 -8.48
C THR A 242 19.61 -20.05 -8.27
N ILE A 243 19.37 -19.64 -7.03
CA ILE A 243 18.51 -18.50 -6.74
C ILE A 243 19.23 -17.43 -5.94
N ARG A 244 18.89 -16.18 -6.25
CA ARG A 244 19.26 -14.99 -5.48
C ARG A 244 17.99 -14.27 -5.10
N PHE A 245 17.76 -14.04 -3.81
CA PHE A 245 16.51 -13.43 -3.37
C PHE A 245 16.70 -12.47 -2.21
N ARG A 246 15.73 -11.57 -2.07
CA ARG A 246 15.68 -10.58 -0.98
C ARG A 246 14.35 -10.62 -0.27
N ILE A 247 14.41 -10.49 1.04
CA ILE A 247 13.25 -10.27 1.92
C ILE A 247 12.96 -8.77 2.01
N PHE A 248 11.80 -8.36 2.53
CA PHE A 248 11.43 -6.94 2.63
C PHE A 248 12.09 -6.17 3.79
N GLU A 249 12.63 -6.88 4.78
CA GLU A 249 13.32 -6.29 5.93
C GLU A 249 14.83 -6.16 5.64
N ARG A 250 15.53 -5.18 6.23
CA ARG A 250 17.00 -5.08 6.10
C ARG A 250 17.67 -6.02 7.09
N PHE A 251 18.84 -6.56 6.75
CA PHE A 251 19.54 -7.48 7.67
C PHE A 251 19.88 -6.81 9.00
N ALA A 252 20.27 -5.53 8.96
CA ALA A 252 20.53 -4.73 10.17
C ALA A 252 19.31 -4.57 11.08
N ASP A 253 18.09 -4.65 10.54
CA ASP A 253 16.85 -4.45 11.28
C ASP A 253 16.23 -5.77 11.79
N LEU A 254 16.79 -6.93 11.40
CA LEU A 254 16.26 -8.24 11.80
C LEU A 254 16.35 -8.46 13.31
N GLY A 255 17.36 -7.89 13.96
CA GLY A 255 17.55 -8.02 15.41
C GLY A 255 17.72 -9.48 15.88
N ASP A 256 18.27 -10.34 15.02
CA ASP A 256 18.43 -11.79 15.24
C ASP A 256 17.09 -12.55 15.46
N ASP A 257 15.98 -11.99 14.97
CA ASP A 257 14.67 -12.64 15.06
C ASP A 257 14.40 -13.51 13.82
N PHE A 258 14.36 -14.83 14.03
CA PHE A 258 14.07 -15.80 12.97
C PHE A 258 12.67 -15.63 12.35
N ALA A 259 11.68 -15.13 13.10
CA ALA A 259 10.32 -14.92 12.58
C ALA A 259 10.25 -13.80 11.54
N ARG A 260 11.29 -12.98 11.45
CA ARG A 260 11.41 -11.78 10.61
C ARG A 260 12.26 -12.00 9.35
N THR A 261 12.74 -13.22 9.16
CA THR A 261 13.50 -13.63 7.97
C THR A 261 12.81 -14.78 7.22
N VAL A 262 13.36 -15.16 6.07
CA VAL A 262 12.91 -16.34 5.31
C VAL A 262 13.79 -17.54 5.65
N ASP A 263 13.15 -18.67 5.95
CA ASP A 263 13.84 -19.95 6.13
C ASP A 263 14.35 -20.47 4.78
N TYR A 264 15.64 -20.29 4.52
CA TYR A 264 16.30 -20.75 3.30
C TYR A 264 16.25 -22.29 3.12
N SER A 265 16.12 -23.06 4.22
CA SER A 265 15.92 -24.51 4.15
C SER A 265 14.53 -24.85 3.62
N ALA A 266 13.51 -24.10 4.06
CA ALA A 266 12.16 -24.21 3.52
C ALA A 266 12.09 -23.83 2.03
N VAL A 267 12.82 -22.77 1.62
CA VAL A 267 12.93 -22.37 0.20
C VAL A 267 13.56 -23.49 -0.63
N ALA A 268 14.69 -24.05 -0.19
CA ALA A 268 15.36 -25.15 -0.90
C ALA A 268 14.45 -26.41 -1.00
N SER A 269 13.78 -26.75 0.09
CA SER A 269 12.83 -27.88 0.12
C SER A 269 11.68 -27.67 -0.85
N GLU A 270 11.16 -26.44 -0.92
CA GLU A 270 10.08 -26.08 -1.84
C GLU A 270 10.50 -26.17 -3.31
N ILE A 271 11.69 -25.69 -3.66
CA ILE A 271 12.22 -25.80 -5.03
C ILE A 271 12.23 -27.27 -5.47
N SER A 272 12.73 -28.14 -4.59
CA SER A 272 12.80 -29.58 -4.88
C SER A 272 11.41 -30.19 -5.09
N ALA A 273 10.46 -29.87 -4.20
CA ALA A 273 9.09 -30.36 -4.27
C ALA A 273 8.37 -29.87 -5.53
N PHE A 274 8.48 -28.57 -5.85
CA PHE A 274 7.83 -27.95 -7.00
C PHE A 274 8.33 -28.53 -8.32
N VAL A 275 9.65 -28.71 -8.45
CA VAL A 275 10.27 -29.24 -9.66
C VAL A 275 9.93 -30.72 -9.85
N ALA A 276 9.95 -31.53 -8.78
CA ALA A 276 9.65 -32.96 -8.83
C ALA A 276 8.18 -33.25 -9.13
N ALA A 277 7.26 -32.39 -8.68
CA ALA A 277 5.82 -32.56 -8.90
C ALA A 277 5.40 -32.25 -10.36
N GLY A 278 6.16 -31.40 -11.06
CA GLY A 278 5.81 -30.95 -12.41
C GLY A 278 6.43 -31.79 -13.53
N LYS A 279 5.80 -31.72 -14.71
CA LYS A 279 6.37 -32.22 -15.97
C LYS A 279 6.41 -31.08 -16.97
N TYR A 280 7.62 -30.75 -17.42
CA TYR A 280 7.84 -29.56 -18.24
C TYR A 280 8.43 -29.91 -19.60
N ARG A 281 8.01 -29.20 -20.64
CA ARG A 281 8.63 -29.32 -21.96
C ARG A 281 9.86 -28.43 -22.08
N LEU A 282 9.82 -27.26 -21.45
CA LEU A 282 10.78 -26.17 -21.59
C LEU A 282 11.32 -25.76 -20.22
N ILE A 283 12.62 -25.45 -20.16
CA ILE A 283 13.29 -24.94 -18.96
C ILE A 283 12.84 -23.51 -18.63
N GLU A 284 12.45 -22.75 -19.65
CA GLU A 284 11.89 -21.40 -19.58
C GLU A 284 10.52 -21.39 -18.87
N THR A 285 9.68 -22.39 -19.17
CA THR A 285 8.38 -22.54 -18.50
C THR A 285 8.56 -22.89 -17.03
N LEU A 286 9.46 -23.84 -16.74
CA LEU A 286 9.77 -24.24 -15.36
C LEU A 286 10.29 -23.05 -14.54
N VAL A 287 11.31 -22.34 -15.04
CA VAL A 287 11.91 -21.24 -14.30
C VAL A 287 10.92 -20.09 -14.07
N THR A 288 10.04 -19.82 -15.03
CA THR A 288 9.00 -18.79 -14.93
C THR A 288 7.98 -19.13 -13.85
N GLN A 289 7.43 -20.34 -13.89
CA GLN A 289 6.42 -20.78 -12.92
C GLN A 289 7.00 -20.94 -11.51
N LEU A 290 8.22 -21.45 -11.40
CA LEU A 290 8.91 -21.54 -10.11
C LEU A 290 9.17 -20.16 -9.53
N ALA A 291 9.61 -19.19 -10.35
CA ALA A 291 9.82 -17.82 -9.88
C ALA A 291 8.53 -17.20 -9.35
N ASP A 292 7.43 -17.31 -10.10
CA ASP A 292 6.14 -16.75 -9.68
C ASP A 292 5.64 -17.42 -8.38
N HIS A 293 5.80 -18.75 -8.27
CA HIS A 293 5.46 -19.51 -7.07
C HIS A 293 6.25 -19.08 -5.82
N LEU A 294 7.58 -19.00 -5.93
CA LEU A 294 8.44 -18.62 -4.81
C LEU A 294 8.22 -17.17 -4.36
N MET A 295 8.01 -16.26 -5.31
CA MET A 295 7.70 -14.86 -5.01
C MET A 295 6.46 -14.74 -4.13
N VAL A 296 5.40 -15.51 -4.44
CA VAL A 296 4.15 -15.53 -3.66
C VAL A 296 4.33 -16.26 -2.33
N LYS A 297 4.87 -17.48 -2.36
CA LYS A 297 4.91 -18.35 -1.17
C LYS A 297 5.79 -17.78 -0.05
N PHE A 298 6.92 -17.17 -0.40
CA PHE A 298 7.88 -16.64 0.57
C PHE A 298 7.85 -15.12 0.68
N ASN A 299 6.90 -14.46 0.00
CA ASN A 299 6.73 -13.00 0.03
C ASN A 299 8.05 -12.26 -0.25
N LEU A 300 8.70 -12.61 -1.37
CA LEU A 300 10.03 -12.09 -1.72
C LEU A 300 9.92 -10.74 -2.44
N GLY A 301 10.82 -9.80 -2.14
CA GLY A 301 10.87 -8.50 -2.83
C GLY A 301 11.67 -8.51 -4.13
N TYR A 302 12.53 -9.50 -4.28
CA TYR A 302 13.35 -9.72 -5.45
C TYR A 302 13.66 -11.21 -5.52
N LEU A 303 13.63 -11.74 -6.73
CA LEU A 303 14.08 -13.09 -7.01
C LEU A 303 14.71 -13.14 -8.39
N GLU A 304 15.89 -13.72 -8.44
CA GLU A 304 16.52 -14.16 -9.65
C GLU A 304 16.69 -15.67 -9.57
N ILE A 305 16.33 -16.36 -10.64
CA ILE A 305 16.53 -17.80 -10.78
C ILE A 305 17.34 -18.05 -12.04
N GLU A 306 18.39 -18.85 -11.91
CA GLU A 306 19.09 -19.50 -13.01
C GLU A 306 18.87 -21.02 -12.91
N LEU A 307 18.45 -21.64 -14.01
CA LEU A 307 18.35 -23.09 -14.14
C LEU A 307 19.39 -23.57 -15.15
N LYS A 308 20.24 -24.51 -14.74
CA LYS A 308 21.26 -25.17 -15.57
C LYS A 308 20.86 -26.61 -15.90
N LYS A 309 20.94 -26.97 -17.19
CA LYS A 309 20.65 -28.31 -17.73
C LYS A 309 21.86 -28.85 -18.50
N PHE A 310 22.15 -30.15 -18.37
CA PHE A 310 23.41 -30.77 -18.78
C PHE A 310 23.30 -31.71 -20.00
N VAL A 311 22.45 -31.38 -20.98
CA VAL A 311 22.07 -32.32 -22.06
C VAL A 311 22.75 -32.09 -23.42
N VAL A 312 23.43 -30.96 -23.63
CA VAL A 312 24.04 -30.64 -24.93
C VAL A 312 25.50 -31.12 -24.96
N PRO A 313 25.89 -31.97 -25.94
CA PRO A 313 27.27 -32.44 -26.08
C PRO A 313 28.28 -31.29 -26.18
N GLU A 314 29.51 -31.51 -25.70
CA GLU A 314 30.62 -30.54 -25.75
C GLU A 314 30.37 -29.21 -24.99
N THR A 315 29.35 -29.15 -24.15
CA THR A 315 29.08 -27.99 -23.28
C THR A 315 29.13 -28.37 -21.80
N GLY A 316 29.45 -27.40 -20.94
CA GLY A 316 29.34 -27.61 -19.49
C GLY A 316 27.88 -27.71 -19.05
N HIS A 317 27.03 -26.81 -19.54
CA HIS A 317 25.58 -26.80 -19.36
C HIS A 317 24.95 -25.75 -20.29
N VAL A 318 23.63 -25.82 -20.44
CA VAL A 318 22.79 -24.74 -20.95
C VAL A 318 22.04 -24.13 -19.77
N SER A 319 21.99 -22.80 -19.66
CA SER A 319 21.21 -22.13 -18.62
C SER A 319 20.19 -21.14 -19.15
N VAL A 320 19.11 -21.00 -18.37
CA VAL A 320 18.12 -19.94 -18.53
C VAL A 320 18.00 -19.16 -17.23
N ARG A 321 17.86 -17.85 -17.35
CA ARG A 321 17.74 -16.95 -16.21
C ARG A 321 16.49 -16.11 -16.32
N THR A 322 15.81 -15.91 -15.20
CA THR A 322 14.69 -14.98 -15.09
C THR A 322 14.80 -14.16 -13.82
N VAL A 323 14.25 -12.96 -13.86
CA VAL A 323 14.22 -12.02 -12.72
C VAL A 323 12.78 -11.62 -12.47
N ARG A 324 12.42 -11.53 -11.18
CA ARG A 324 11.19 -10.94 -10.68
C ARG A 324 11.56 -9.85 -9.70
N ARG A 325 10.88 -8.72 -9.85
CA ARG A 325 10.99 -7.56 -8.96
C ARG A 325 9.56 -7.20 -8.55
N ILE A 326 9.37 -6.91 -7.28
CA ILE A 326 8.11 -6.39 -6.73
C ILE A 326 8.31 -4.93 -6.38
#